data_AF-A0ABD3QYC1-F1
#
_entry.id   AF-A0ABD3QYC1-F1
#
_cell.length_a   1.000
_cell.length_b   1.000
_cell.length_c   1.000
_cell.angle_alpha   90.00
_cell.angle_beta   90.00
_cell.angle_gamma   90.00
#
_symmetry.space_group_name_H-M   'P 1'
#
loop_
_entity.id
_entity.type
_entity.pdbx_description
1 polymer ?
#
loop_
_entity_poly.entity_id
_entity_poly.type
_entity_poly.pdbx_seq_one_letter_code
_entity_poly.pdbx_strand_id
1 'polypeptide(L)'
;MTSLPSSPICKPATSSSNEPTTHRKCSACQEILPRDLFTKKENRKPPESPSTCQQCRRNQTAQRCKMPTKPNIQLGRRGDSGIKRRPNNFGYCNYLDQLFSMKCFPDIVALQVFTTAKDVSESMAALQAASQHGLRSKGGKRCRVKCLCIGDGSTPRTAALACFLKRWDCVSIDPTLKTEWQGEQPKSIRGLFGFSGTIEEFMMRSKEGNDNADYDHLILLCVHSHARLVGSASMANIMLKYKNIPTTTLVSLPCCPKFRSHRDLGREPDIEYEDDCVFSACRKVEVWNYPQPSPARWPA
;
A
#
# COMPACT_ATOMS: atom_id res chain seq x y z
N MET A 1 55.61 28.60 -0.75
CA MET A 1 56.49 27.54 -1.28
C MET A 1 56.68 26.51 -0.19
N THR A 2 56.06 25.35 -0.31
CA THR A 2 56.57 24.03 0.15
C THR A 2 55.55 22.97 -0.22
N SER A 3 55.99 22.09 -1.10
CA SER A 3 55.31 20.96 -1.73
C SER A 3 55.00 19.82 -0.76
N LEU A 4 53.81 19.22 -0.90
CA LEU A 4 53.48 17.90 -0.37
C LEU A 4 54.09 16.80 -1.26
N PRO A 5 54.71 15.75 -0.69
CA PRO A 5 54.96 14.50 -1.40
C PRO A 5 54.02 13.36 -0.96
N SER A 6 53.37 12.80 -1.98
CA SER A 6 52.96 11.41 -2.23
C SER A 6 53.20 10.33 -1.16
N SER A 7 52.13 9.59 -0.87
CA SER A 7 52.14 8.25 -0.26
C SER A 7 53.01 7.25 -1.04
N PRO A 8 53.48 6.17 -0.39
CA PRO A 8 53.08 4.85 -0.90
C PRO A 8 52.82 3.75 0.15
N ILE A 9 51.73 3.02 -0.09
CA ILE A 9 51.67 1.55 -0.20
C ILE A 9 52.16 0.73 1.01
N CYS A 10 51.22 0.34 1.88
CA CYS A 10 51.37 -0.86 2.72
C CYS A 10 50.69 -2.07 2.05
N LYS A 11 51.51 -3.11 1.88
CA LYS A 11 51.21 -4.48 1.46
C LYS A 11 50.34 -5.23 2.49
N PRO A 12 49.74 -6.38 2.12
CA PRO A 12 48.51 -6.87 2.73
C PRO A 12 48.76 -7.49 4.10
N ALA A 13 47.93 -7.10 5.07
CA ALA A 13 47.76 -7.84 6.30
C ALA A 13 47.07 -9.17 5.98
N THR A 14 47.70 -10.27 6.40
CA THR A 14 47.13 -11.61 6.46
C THR A 14 45.80 -11.59 7.23
N SER A 15 44.68 -11.66 6.50
CA SER A 15 43.35 -11.77 7.09
C SER A 15 43.06 -13.21 7.49
N SER A 16 43.24 -13.54 8.76
CA SER A 16 42.54 -14.65 9.41
C SER A 16 41.28 -14.13 10.10
N SER A 17 40.33 -13.65 9.29
CA SER A 17 38.98 -13.32 9.75
C SER A 17 38.04 -14.45 9.35
N ASN A 18 37.75 -15.33 10.32
CA ASN A 18 36.68 -16.33 10.26
C ASN A 18 35.31 -15.60 10.24
N GLU A 19 34.90 -15.08 9.08
CA GLU A 19 33.49 -14.77 8.87
C GLU A 19 32.72 -16.08 8.68
N PRO A 20 31.58 -16.29 9.38
CA PRO A 20 30.78 -17.47 9.16
C PRO A 20 30.22 -17.43 7.74
N THR A 21 30.73 -18.30 6.88
CA THR A 21 30.23 -18.48 5.51
C THR A 21 28.71 -18.61 5.52
N THR A 22 28.03 -17.65 4.90
CA THR A 22 26.57 -17.53 4.87
C THR A 22 25.91 -18.61 4.03
N HIS A 23 26.71 -19.33 3.24
CA HIS A 23 26.29 -20.36 2.30
C HIS A 23 27.07 -21.67 2.50
N ARG A 24 26.47 -22.78 2.08
CA ARG A 24 27.04 -24.12 2.17
C ARG A 24 26.66 -24.94 0.94
N LYS A 25 27.58 -25.79 0.46
CA LYS A 25 27.35 -26.66 -0.71
C LYS A 25 26.58 -27.91 -0.30
N CYS A 26 25.50 -28.23 -1.00
CA CYS A 26 24.74 -29.45 -0.79
C CYS A 26 25.45 -30.64 -1.45
N SER A 27 25.69 -31.74 -0.72
CA SER A 27 26.32 -32.94 -1.26
C SER A 27 25.45 -33.71 -2.25
N ALA A 28 24.13 -33.49 -2.24
CA ALA A 28 23.19 -34.22 -3.09
C ALA A 28 22.91 -33.48 -4.42
N CYS A 29 22.55 -32.20 -4.38
CA CYS A 29 22.28 -31.40 -5.60
C CYS A 29 23.48 -30.58 -6.09
N GLN A 30 24.60 -30.57 -5.36
CA GLN A 30 25.82 -29.80 -5.67
C GLN A 30 25.65 -28.27 -5.71
N GLU A 31 24.47 -27.73 -5.42
CA GLU A 31 24.20 -26.29 -5.33
C GLU A 31 24.81 -25.65 -4.07
N ILE A 32 25.27 -24.39 -4.20
CA ILE A 32 25.69 -23.54 -3.07
C ILE A 32 24.45 -22.81 -2.56
N LEU A 33 24.03 -23.12 -1.35
CA LEU A 33 22.75 -22.69 -0.79
C LEU A 33 22.92 -21.92 0.52
N PRO A 34 22.03 -20.97 0.84
CA PRO A 34 21.98 -20.33 2.16
C PRO A 34 21.89 -21.35 3.31
N ARG A 35 22.58 -21.06 4.44
CA ARG A 35 22.64 -21.97 5.60
C ARG A 35 21.27 -22.29 6.22
N ASP A 36 20.26 -21.44 6.09
CA ASP A 36 18.89 -21.68 6.57
C ASP A 36 18.17 -22.83 5.82
N LEU A 37 18.65 -23.20 4.63
CA LEU A 37 18.17 -24.38 3.89
C LEU A 37 18.77 -25.70 4.37
N PHE A 38 19.62 -25.68 5.40
CA PHE A 38 20.18 -26.86 6.05
C PHE A 38 19.58 -27.01 7.45
N THR A 39 19.50 -28.24 7.96
CA THR A 39 18.99 -28.44 9.34
C THR A 39 20.00 -27.93 10.36
N LYS A 40 19.54 -27.58 11.58
CA LYS A 40 20.45 -27.18 12.68
C LYS A 40 21.57 -28.20 12.92
N LYS A 41 21.28 -29.50 12.80
CA LYS A 41 22.28 -30.58 12.92
C LYS A 41 23.34 -30.51 11.81
N GLU A 42 22.93 -30.24 10.57
CA GLU A 42 23.88 -30.06 9.46
C GLU A 42 24.73 -28.80 9.64
N ASN A 43 24.13 -27.70 10.09
CA ASN A 43 24.86 -26.43 10.31
C ASN A 43 25.90 -26.50 11.43
N ARG A 44 25.75 -27.42 12.39
CA ARG A 44 26.76 -27.68 13.43
C ARG A 44 27.96 -28.46 12.92
N LYS A 45 27.87 -29.12 11.75
CA LYS A 45 29.01 -29.87 11.22
C LYS A 45 30.04 -28.92 10.59
N PRO A 46 31.34 -29.28 10.60
CA PRO A 46 32.41 -28.50 9.96
C PRO A 46 32.10 -28.19 8.49
N PRO A 47 32.57 -27.07 7.93
CA PRO A 47 32.26 -26.66 6.55
C PRO A 47 32.58 -27.72 5.49
N GLU A 48 33.66 -28.46 5.68
CA GLU A 48 34.16 -29.49 4.76
C GLU A 48 33.36 -30.79 4.81
N SER A 49 32.55 -30.98 5.86
CA SER A 49 31.77 -32.22 5.99
C SER A 49 30.58 -32.23 5.02
N PRO A 50 30.26 -33.39 4.43
CA PRO A 50 29.14 -33.53 3.51
C PRO A 50 27.83 -33.19 4.21
N SER A 51 27.10 -32.25 3.64
CA SER A 51 25.82 -31.78 4.14
C SER A 51 24.74 -31.82 3.08
N THR A 52 23.58 -32.32 3.44
CA THR A 52 22.43 -32.41 2.53
C THR A 52 21.41 -31.34 2.89
N CYS A 53 20.96 -30.55 1.92
CA CYS A 53 19.93 -29.54 2.13
C CYS A 53 18.59 -30.20 2.50
N GLN A 54 17.71 -29.43 3.15
CA GLN A 54 16.42 -29.91 3.63
C GLN A 54 15.55 -30.46 2.49
N GLN A 55 15.62 -29.86 1.29
CA GLN A 55 14.84 -30.30 0.12
C GLN A 55 15.33 -31.65 -0.43
N CYS A 56 16.64 -31.83 -0.63
CA CYS A 56 17.18 -33.12 -1.06
C CYS A 56 16.86 -34.23 -0.06
N ARG A 57 16.90 -33.93 1.25
CA ARG A 57 16.52 -34.90 2.29
C ARG A 57 15.03 -35.29 2.21
N ARG A 58 14.15 -34.33 1.92
CA ARG A 58 12.72 -34.59 1.67
C ARG A 58 12.53 -35.47 0.43
N ASN A 59 13.22 -35.18 -0.67
CA ASN A 59 13.13 -35.96 -1.91
C ASN A 59 13.68 -37.39 -1.74
N GLN A 60 14.79 -37.58 -1.03
CA GLN A 60 15.30 -38.91 -0.67
C GLN A 60 14.30 -39.69 0.19
N THR A 61 13.55 -39.01 1.07
CA THR A 61 12.51 -39.64 1.89
C THR A 61 11.28 -39.99 1.06
N ALA A 62 10.84 -39.09 0.17
CA ALA A 62 9.76 -39.36 -0.77
C ALA A 62 10.06 -40.58 -1.65
N GLN A 63 11.28 -40.69 -2.19
CA GLN A 63 11.74 -41.86 -2.95
C GLN A 63 11.64 -43.16 -2.12
N ARG A 64 12.12 -43.16 -0.88
CA ARG A 64 12.01 -44.34 0.02
C ARG A 64 10.55 -44.72 0.29
N CYS A 65 9.67 -43.74 0.39
CA CYS A 65 8.25 -43.94 0.61
C CYS A 65 7.43 -44.14 -0.68
N LYS A 66 8.08 -44.27 -1.85
CA LYS A 66 7.43 -44.36 -3.17
C LYS A 66 6.44 -43.22 -3.45
N MET A 67 6.72 -42.03 -2.93
CA MET A 67 5.97 -40.80 -3.17
C MET A 67 6.62 -39.97 -4.28
N PRO A 68 5.85 -39.18 -5.04
CA PRO A 68 6.39 -38.28 -6.05
C PRO A 68 7.34 -37.25 -5.42
N THR A 69 8.52 -37.09 -6.02
CA THR A 69 9.49 -36.06 -5.60
C THR A 69 9.01 -34.68 -5.99
N LYS A 70 9.27 -33.67 -5.15
CA LYS A 70 8.94 -32.28 -5.46
C LYS A 70 10.14 -31.59 -6.12
N PRO A 71 9.93 -30.78 -7.18
CA PRO A 71 11.01 -29.99 -7.76
C PRO A 71 11.64 -29.08 -6.70
N ASN A 72 12.90 -28.68 -6.90
CA ASN A 72 13.57 -27.76 -5.99
C ASN A 72 12.72 -26.50 -5.85
N ILE A 73 12.40 -26.13 -4.60
CA ILE A 73 11.73 -24.87 -4.29
C ILE A 73 12.64 -23.77 -4.82
N GLN A 74 12.25 -23.09 -5.90
CA GLN A 74 12.91 -21.86 -6.31
C GLN A 74 12.83 -20.93 -5.11
N LEU A 75 13.98 -20.64 -4.50
CA LEU A 75 14.12 -19.64 -3.45
C LEU A 75 13.36 -18.40 -3.91
N GLY A 76 12.35 -17.99 -3.11
CA GLY A 76 11.32 -17.04 -3.53
C GLY A 76 11.93 -15.88 -4.30
N ARG A 77 11.47 -15.70 -5.55
CA ARG A 77 11.86 -14.56 -6.37
C ARG A 77 11.58 -13.30 -5.54
N ARG A 78 12.59 -12.42 -5.39
CA ARG A 78 12.28 -11.02 -5.08
C ARG A 78 11.32 -10.57 -6.19
N GLY A 79 10.14 -10.07 -5.82
CA GLY A 79 9.27 -9.44 -6.81
C GLY A 79 9.99 -8.24 -7.42
N ASP A 80 9.53 -7.74 -8.56
CA ASP A 80 10.07 -6.53 -9.18
C ASP A 80 9.96 -5.31 -8.22
N SER A 81 9.06 -5.39 -7.24
CA SER A 81 8.92 -4.47 -6.10
C SER A 81 10.06 -4.52 -5.05
N GLY A 82 11.01 -5.45 -5.16
CA GLY A 82 12.10 -5.65 -4.18
C GLY A 82 11.70 -6.40 -2.91
N ILE A 83 10.43 -6.75 -2.73
CA ILE A 83 9.92 -7.46 -1.54
C ILE A 83 10.17 -8.98 -1.66
N LYS A 84 10.56 -9.63 -0.54
CA LYS A 84 10.87 -11.06 -0.47
C LYS A 84 9.59 -11.91 -0.46
N ARG A 85 9.32 -12.63 -1.55
CA ARG A 85 8.16 -13.56 -1.66
C ARG A 85 8.39 -14.84 -0.87
N ARG A 86 7.36 -15.32 -0.16
CA ARG A 86 7.33 -16.71 0.32
C ARG A 86 6.94 -17.62 -0.85
N PRO A 87 7.60 -18.78 -1.05
CA PRO A 87 7.23 -19.69 -2.12
C PRO A 87 5.79 -20.20 -1.87
N ASN A 88 4.90 -19.99 -2.84
CA ASN A 88 3.47 -20.38 -2.90
C ASN A 88 2.42 -19.34 -2.44
N ASN A 89 2.78 -18.12 -2.08
CA ASN A 89 1.81 -17.04 -1.91
C ASN A 89 1.68 -16.24 -3.22
N PHE A 90 0.52 -16.34 -3.89
CA PHE A 90 0.09 -15.36 -4.87
C PHE A 90 -0.51 -14.19 -4.10
N GLY A 91 0.28 -13.14 -3.93
CA GLY A 91 -0.10 -11.94 -3.16
C GLY A 91 0.44 -11.94 -1.73
N TYR A 92 0.77 -10.76 -1.23
CA TYR A 92 1.22 -10.57 0.14
C TYR A 92 0.01 -10.33 1.06
N CYS A 93 -0.13 -11.10 2.13
CA CYS A 93 -1.20 -10.91 3.11
C CYS A 93 -0.98 -9.70 4.04
N ASN A 94 0.04 -8.88 3.78
CA ASN A 94 0.46 -7.78 4.64
C ASN A 94 -0.71 -6.87 5.06
N TYR A 95 -1.66 -6.59 4.16
CA TYR A 95 -2.85 -5.79 4.50
C TYR A 95 -3.80 -6.47 5.46
N LEU A 96 -4.04 -7.77 5.28
CA LEU A 96 -4.86 -8.54 6.20
C LEU A 96 -4.15 -8.72 7.54
N ASP A 97 -2.87 -9.08 7.52
CA ASP A 97 -2.06 -9.25 8.73
C ASP A 97 -2.02 -7.94 9.53
N GLN A 98 -1.84 -6.82 8.84
CA GLN A 98 -1.90 -5.50 9.46
C GLN A 98 -3.28 -5.26 10.06
N LEU A 99 -4.37 -5.46 9.32
CA LEU A 99 -5.74 -5.27 9.82
C LEU A 99 -6.01 -6.13 11.06
N PHE A 100 -5.68 -7.42 11.02
CA PHE A 100 -5.91 -8.35 12.13
C PHE A 100 -5.12 -7.99 13.38
N SER A 101 -3.98 -7.31 13.25
CA SER A 101 -3.19 -6.82 14.38
C SER A 101 -3.75 -5.55 15.04
N MET A 102 -4.75 -4.89 14.43
CA MET A 102 -5.28 -3.62 14.93
C MET A 102 -6.23 -3.83 16.10
N LYS A 103 -6.16 -2.93 17.09
CA LYS A 103 -7.08 -2.93 18.24
C LYS A 103 -8.53 -2.68 17.85
N CYS A 104 -8.78 -1.95 16.76
CA CYS A 104 -10.11 -1.68 16.23
C CYS A 104 -10.65 -2.77 15.30
N PHE A 105 -9.89 -3.85 15.06
CA PHE A 105 -10.35 -4.93 14.19
C PHE A 105 -11.67 -5.56 14.65
N PRO A 106 -11.90 -5.86 15.95
CA PRO A 106 -13.18 -6.38 16.41
C PRO A 106 -14.36 -5.45 16.08
N ASP A 107 -14.17 -4.13 16.19
CA ASP A 107 -15.21 -3.14 15.88
C ASP A 107 -15.53 -3.14 14.38
N ILE A 108 -14.51 -3.18 13.51
CA ILE A 108 -14.68 -3.23 12.05
C ILE A 108 -15.45 -4.51 11.65
N VAL A 109 -15.13 -5.65 12.27
CA VAL A 109 -15.81 -6.93 12.04
C VAL A 109 -17.27 -6.87 12.50
N ALA A 110 -17.52 -6.33 13.70
CA ALA A 110 -18.87 -6.20 14.25
C ALA A 110 -19.78 -5.31 13.38
N LEU A 111 -19.20 -4.26 12.78
CA LEU A 111 -19.90 -3.36 11.87
C LEU A 111 -20.21 -3.97 10.49
N GLN A 112 -19.59 -5.12 10.18
CA GLN A 112 -19.68 -5.83 8.90
C GLN A 112 -19.37 -4.93 7.69
N VAL A 113 -18.38 -4.04 7.85
CA VAL A 113 -17.95 -3.12 6.79
C VAL A 113 -17.38 -3.89 5.60
N PHE A 114 -16.59 -4.94 5.87
CA PHE A 114 -15.96 -5.76 4.85
C PHE A 114 -16.59 -7.14 4.77
N THR A 115 -16.88 -7.57 3.55
CA THR A 115 -17.41 -8.92 3.25
C THR A 115 -16.37 -9.84 2.64
N THR A 116 -15.30 -9.28 2.08
CA THR A 116 -14.24 -10.04 1.41
C THR A 116 -12.85 -9.51 1.73
N ALA A 117 -11.85 -10.39 1.66
CA ALA A 117 -10.44 -10.01 1.76
C ALA A 117 -9.98 -9.07 0.64
N LYS A 118 -10.60 -9.19 -0.55
CA LYS A 118 -10.37 -8.30 -1.69
C LYS A 118 -10.68 -6.85 -1.30
N ASP A 119 -11.87 -6.60 -0.77
CA ASP A 119 -12.30 -5.26 -0.39
C ASP A 119 -11.35 -4.64 0.66
N VAL A 120 -10.93 -5.42 1.65
CA VAL A 120 -9.94 -4.97 2.66
C VAL A 120 -8.63 -4.59 1.99
N SER A 121 -8.10 -5.45 1.12
CA SER A 121 -6.82 -5.22 0.47
C SER A 121 -6.82 -3.97 -0.43
N GLU A 122 -7.93 -3.70 -1.11
CA GLU A 122 -8.08 -2.54 -2.00
C GLU A 122 -8.18 -1.24 -1.20
N SER A 123 -9.00 -1.20 -0.14
CA SER A 123 -9.09 -0.04 0.75
C SER A 123 -7.77 0.23 1.48
N MET A 124 -7.08 -0.82 1.95
CA MET A 124 -5.77 -0.68 2.61
C MET A 124 -4.71 -0.15 1.65
N ALA A 125 -4.67 -0.63 0.40
CA ALA A 125 -3.76 -0.13 -0.62
C ALA A 125 -3.95 1.36 -0.88
N ALA A 126 -5.20 1.80 -1.04
CA ALA A 126 -5.52 3.21 -1.25
C ALA A 126 -5.05 4.09 -0.07
N LEU A 127 -5.29 3.65 1.17
CA LEU A 127 -4.86 4.36 2.38
C LEU A 127 -3.34 4.37 2.55
N GLN A 128 -2.67 3.27 2.21
CA GLN A 128 -1.22 3.20 2.24
C GLN A 128 -0.62 4.15 1.20
N ALA A 129 -1.12 4.12 -0.04
CA ALA A 129 -0.68 4.99 -1.12
C ALA A 129 -0.83 6.46 -0.73
N ALA A 130 -2.00 6.86 -0.22
CA ALA A 130 -2.22 8.23 0.25
C ALA A 130 -1.25 8.61 1.39
N SER A 131 -0.93 7.68 2.29
CA SER A 131 -0.03 7.94 3.41
C SER A 131 1.45 8.02 3.02
N GLN A 132 1.88 7.21 2.04
CA GLN A 132 3.28 7.09 1.63
C GLN A 132 3.65 8.09 0.54
N HIS A 133 2.72 8.33 -0.37
CA HIS A 133 2.93 9.06 -1.61
C HIS A 133 2.18 10.40 -1.65
N GLY A 134 1.24 10.63 -0.73
CA GLY A 134 0.56 11.91 -0.61
C GLY A 134 1.47 13.04 -0.13
N LEU A 135 1.11 14.26 -0.50
CA LEU A 135 1.84 15.45 -0.07
C LEU A 135 1.75 15.60 1.45
N ARG A 136 2.90 15.63 2.13
CA ARG A 136 2.96 15.81 3.57
C ARG A 136 3.02 17.31 3.91
N SER A 137 2.19 17.73 4.85
CA SER A 137 2.33 19.07 5.45
C SER A 137 3.71 19.17 6.14
N LYS A 138 4.46 20.23 5.80
CA LYS A 138 5.78 20.50 6.37
C LYS A 138 5.61 20.99 7.81
N GLY A 139 5.59 20.07 8.77
CA GLY A 139 5.60 20.41 10.20
C GLY A 139 5.11 19.26 11.06
N GLY A 140 5.80 18.96 12.16
CA GLY A 140 5.50 17.83 13.06
C GLY A 140 4.17 17.92 13.83
N LYS A 141 3.22 18.76 13.42
CA LYS A 141 1.86 18.79 13.99
C LYS A 141 1.00 17.69 13.36
N ARG A 142 -0.01 17.23 14.11
CA ARG A 142 -1.05 16.33 13.57
C ARG A 142 -1.80 17.07 12.45
N CYS A 143 -1.66 16.57 11.22
CA CYS A 143 -2.33 17.04 10.01
C CYS A 143 -3.82 16.71 10.10
N ARG A 144 -4.72 17.70 10.01
CA ARG A 144 -6.15 17.50 9.84
C ARG A 144 -6.45 17.17 8.38
N VAL A 145 -7.07 16.02 8.15
CA VAL A 145 -7.32 15.50 6.81
C VAL A 145 -8.81 15.39 6.56
N LYS A 146 -9.25 15.96 5.43
CA LYS A 146 -10.55 15.68 4.83
C LYS A 146 -10.36 14.60 3.77
N CYS A 147 -11.13 13.53 3.82
CA CYS A 147 -11.02 12.40 2.90
C CYS A 147 -12.35 12.15 2.20
N LEU A 148 -12.37 12.18 0.87
CA LEU A 148 -13.54 11.86 0.06
C LEU A 148 -13.34 10.48 -0.54
N CYS A 149 -14.14 9.51 -0.13
CA CYS A 149 -14.17 8.17 -0.72
C CYS A 149 -15.27 8.13 -1.77
N ILE A 150 -14.88 8.21 -3.04
CA ILE A 150 -15.79 8.38 -4.17
C ILE A 150 -16.03 7.02 -4.81
N GLY A 151 -17.29 6.59 -4.90
CA GLY A 151 -17.64 5.27 -5.41
C GLY A 151 -17.36 4.15 -4.41
N ASP A 152 -17.52 4.41 -3.10
CA ASP A 152 -17.22 3.43 -2.03
C ASP A 152 -18.21 2.23 -2.00
N GLY A 153 -19.27 2.31 -2.81
CA GLY A 153 -20.31 1.30 -2.95
C GLY A 153 -21.40 1.40 -1.89
N SER A 154 -22.17 0.31 -1.75
CA SER A 154 -23.33 0.24 -0.86
C SER A 154 -22.99 0.22 0.64
N THR A 155 -21.71 0.12 0.99
CA THR A 155 -21.17 0.14 2.35
C THR A 155 -19.89 0.98 2.31
N PRO A 156 -19.66 1.90 3.25
CA PRO A 156 -18.57 2.87 3.20
C PRO A 156 -17.22 2.23 3.58
N ARG A 157 -16.74 1.28 2.77
CA ARG A 157 -15.62 0.39 3.12
C ARG A 157 -14.34 1.17 3.36
N THR A 158 -13.96 1.97 2.39
CA THR A 158 -12.71 2.73 2.42
C THR A 158 -12.83 3.88 3.41
N ALA A 159 -13.96 4.58 3.44
CA ALA A 159 -14.18 5.70 4.35
C ALA A 159 -14.18 5.25 5.81
N ALA A 160 -14.92 4.20 6.16
CA ALA A 160 -14.95 3.67 7.52
C ALA A 160 -13.56 3.21 7.97
N LEU A 161 -12.84 2.48 7.11
CA LEU A 161 -11.48 2.04 7.40
C LEU A 161 -10.54 3.24 7.64
N ALA A 162 -10.65 4.30 6.85
CA ALA A 162 -9.90 5.54 7.03
C ALA A 162 -10.17 6.21 8.39
N CYS A 163 -11.44 6.26 8.81
CA CYS A 163 -11.82 6.78 10.13
C CYS A 163 -11.14 5.99 11.26
N PHE A 164 -11.20 4.65 11.21
CA PHE A 164 -10.59 3.79 12.23
C PHE A 164 -9.05 3.91 12.26
N LEU A 165 -8.42 3.86 11.09
CA LEU A 165 -6.97 3.77 10.97
C LEU A 165 -6.25 5.09 11.13
N LYS A 166 -6.79 6.13 10.51
CA LYS A 166 -6.12 7.41 10.34
C LYS A 166 -6.77 8.53 11.12
N ARG A 167 -7.98 8.29 11.65
CA ARG A 167 -8.79 9.31 12.34
C ARG A 167 -9.03 10.52 11.45
N TRP A 168 -9.18 10.27 10.15
CA TRP A 168 -9.53 11.28 9.16
C TRP A 168 -11.01 11.62 9.26
N ASP A 169 -11.36 12.84 8.84
CA ASP A 169 -12.74 13.21 8.60
C ASP A 169 -13.12 12.78 7.18
N CYS A 170 -13.98 11.79 7.07
CA CYS A 170 -14.24 11.04 5.86
C CYS A 170 -15.68 11.22 5.38
N VAL A 171 -15.84 11.37 4.07
CA VAL A 171 -17.13 11.37 3.37
C VAL A 171 -17.15 10.18 2.44
N SER A 172 -18.10 9.27 2.64
CA SER A 172 -18.42 8.21 1.67
C SER A 172 -19.46 8.74 0.69
N ILE A 173 -19.18 8.67 -0.61
CA ILE A 173 -20.02 9.21 -1.68
C ILE A 173 -20.31 8.10 -2.67
N ASP A 174 -21.54 7.59 -2.69
CA ASP A 174 -21.96 6.58 -3.67
C ASP A 174 -23.49 6.57 -3.86
N PRO A 175 -24.02 6.49 -5.10
CA PRO A 175 -25.48 6.42 -5.34
C PRO A 175 -26.16 5.17 -4.75
N THR A 176 -25.39 4.11 -4.49
CA THR A 176 -25.89 2.83 -3.97
C THR A 176 -25.73 2.70 -2.45
N LEU A 177 -25.25 3.74 -1.77
CA LEU A 177 -25.01 3.75 -0.33
C LEU A 177 -26.31 3.48 0.44
N LYS A 178 -26.35 2.39 1.21
CA LYS A 178 -27.57 1.99 1.94
C LYS A 178 -27.93 3.01 3.03
N THR A 179 -29.21 3.08 3.36
CA THR A 179 -29.78 4.06 4.28
C THR A 179 -29.17 4.04 5.67
N GLU A 180 -28.78 2.87 6.20
CA GLU A 180 -28.12 2.77 7.51
C GLU A 180 -26.72 3.40 7.55
N TRP A 181 -26.15 3.70 6.37
CA TRP A 181 -24.84 4.32 6.22
C TRP A 181 -24.92 5.79 5.84
N GLN A 182 -26.10 6.38 5.73
CA GLN A 182 -26.28 7.78 5.32
C GLN A 182 -26.28 8.74 6.53
N GLY A 183 -25.87 9.99 6.30
CA GLY A 183 -25.88 11.05 7.30
C GLY A 183 -24.62 11.12 8.17
N GLU A 184 -24.72 11.81 9.30
CA GLU A 184 -23.62 12.02 10.23
C GLU A 184 -23.35 10.80 11.12
N GLN A 185 -22.08 10.39 11.19
CA GLN A 185 -21.57 9.33 12.06
C GLN A 185 -22.43 8.05 12.04
N PRO A 186 -22.73 7.49 10.86
CA PRO A 186 -23.55 6.30 10.75
C PRO A 186 -22.92 5.15 11.54
N LYS A 187 -23.77 4.38 12.23
CA LYS A 187 -23.36 3.33 13.17
C LYS A 187 -22.34 3.80 14.23
N SER A 188 -22.41 5.07 14.63
CA SER A 188 -21.51 5.70 15.63
C SER A 188 -20.03 5.75 15.21
N ILE A 189 -19.72 5.67 13.90
CA ILE A 189 -18.35 5.82 13.41
C ILE A 189 -17.98 7.30 13.42
N ARG A 190 -17.16 7.70 14.39
CA ARG A 190 -16.68 9.08 14.52
C ARG A 190 -15.93 9.53 13.25
N GLY A 191 -16.30 10.70 12.74
CA GLY A 191 -15.66 11.32 11.59
C GLY A 191 -16.07 10.69 10.26
N LEU A 192 -17.12 9.87 10.22
CA LEU A 192 -17.71 9.38 8.98
C LEU A 192 -18.98 10.18 8.66
N PHE A 193 -19.11 10.61 7.41
CA PHE A 193 -20.36 11.09 6.84
C PHE A 193 -20.71 10.26 5.60
N GLY A 194 -21.95 9.79 5.52
CA GLY A 194 -22.42 9.05 4.35
C GLY A 194 -23.33 9.89 3.46
N PHE A 195 -23.00 9.96 2.18
CA PHE A 195 -23.81 10.61 1.16
C PHE A 195 -24.24 9.61 0.08
N SER A 196 -25.55 9.40 -0.02
CA SER A 196 -26.15 8.60 -1.09
C SER A 196 -26.44 9.47 -2.30
N GLY A 197 -25.53 9.45 -3.27
CA GLY A 197 -25.63 10.24 -4.49
C GLY A 197 -24.33 10.26 -5.27
N THR A 198 -24.35 10.91 -6.42
CA THR A 198 -23.15 11.09 -7.26
C THR A 198 -22.21 12.16 -6.67
N ILE A 199 -20.95 12.17 -7.12
CA ILE A 199 -20.02 13.23 -6.70
C ILE A 199 -20.49 14.59 -7.24
N GLU A 200 -21.10 14.65 -8.41
CA GLU A 200 -21.68 15.86 -8.98
C GLU A 200 -22.80 16.42 -8.08
N GLU A 201 -23.72 15.57 -7.62
CA GLU A 201 -24.76 15.95 -6.65
C GLU A 201 -24.17 16.43 -5.32
N PHE A 202 -23.17 15.70 -4.81
CA PHE A 202 -22.47 16.10 -3.59
C PHE A 202 -21.80 17.47 -3.74
N MET A 203 -21.23 17.76 -4.92
CA MET A 203 -20.61 19.04 -5.22
C MET A 203 -21.62 20.19 -5.27
N MET A 204 -22.86 19.93 -5.72
CA MET A 204 -23.95 20.92 -5.76
C MET A 204 -24.57 21.23 -4.38
N ARG A 205 -24.41 20.36 -3.38
CA ARG A 205 -24.90 20.67 -2.03
C ARG A 205 -24.22 21.90 -1.46
N SER A 206 -25.06 22.84 -0.98
CA SER A 206 -24.65 23.95 -0.14
C SER A 206 -23.97 23.41 1.12
N LYS A 207 -22.99 24.16 1.64
CA LYS A 207 -22.24 23.77 2.85
C LYS A 207 -23.18 23.72 4.05
N GLU A 208 -23.73 22.56 4.35
CA GLU A 208 -24.52 22.32 5.55
C GLU A 208 -23.57 21.86 6.66
N GLY A 209 -23.35 22.73 7.67
CA GLY A 209 -22.65 22.40 8.90
C GLY A 209 -21.16 22.72 8.93
N ASN A 210 -20.71 23.30 10.07
CA ASN A 210 -19.37 23.56 10.61
C ASN A 210 -18.10 23.43 9.71
N ASP A 211 -18.18 23.81 8.45
CA ASP A 211 -17.11 23.75 7.43
C ASP A 211 -16.04 24.86 7.58
N ASN A 212 -16.00 25.48 8.77
CA ASN A 212 -14.93 26.38 9.19
C ASN A 212 -13.72 25.62 9.79
N ALA A 213 -13.74 24.30 9.75
CA ALA A 213 -12.55 23.52 10.05
C ALA A 213 -11.51 23.70 8.94
N ASP A 214 -10.41 24.36 9.25
CA ASP A 214 -9.24 24.36 8.36
C ASP A 214 -8.64 22.95 8.34
N TYR A 215 -8.56 22.38 7.14
CA TYR A 215 -7.89 21.12 6.86
C TYR A 215 -6.52 21.41 6.26
N ASP A 216 -5.54 20.62 6.65
CA ASP A 216 -4.17 20.72 6.13
C ASP A 216 -4.02 19.94 4.82
N HIS A 217 -4.82 18.88 4.66
CA HIS A 217 -4.75 17.96 3.53
C HIS A 217 -6.13 17.48 3.07
N LEU A 218 -6.32 17.44 1.75
CA LEU A 218 -7.51 16.87 1.11
C LEU A 218 -7.11 15.59 0.39
N ILE A 219 -7.77 14.48 0.70
CA ILE A 219 -7.54 13.19 0.05
C ILE A 219 -8.79 12.79 -0.70
N LEU A 220 -8.62 12.34 -1.94
CA LEU A 220 -9.66 11.67 -2.71
C LEU A 220 -9.24 10.22 -2.92
N LEU A 221 -10.08 9.28 -2.49
CA LEU A 221 -9.86 7.85 -2.68
C LEU A 221 -10.92 7.32 -3.65
N CYS A 222 -10.47 6.90 -4.82
CA CYS A 222 -11.30 6.32 -5.89
C CYS A 222 -10.99 4.82 -5.98
N VAL A 223 -11.48 4.04 -5.01
CA VAL A 223 -11.32 2.59 -4.97
C VAL A 223 -12.47 1.95 -5.74
N HIS A 224 -12.20 1.32 -6.88
CA HIS A 224 -13.25 0.77 -7.75
C HIS A 224 -14.30 1.80 -8.21
N SER A 225 -13.94 3.08 -8.20
CA SER A 225 -14.85 4.16 -8.55
C SER A 225 -15.17 4.14 -10.05
N HIS A 226 -16.42 4.41 -10.38
CA HIS A 226 -16.87 4.67 -11.75
C HIS A 226 -17.19 6.16 -11.99
N ALA A 227 -17.01 7.01 -10.98
CA ALA A 227 -17.29 8.42 -11.07
C ALA A 227 -16.38 9.11 -12.10
N ARG A 228 -16.89 10.14 -12.77
CA ARG A 228 -16.08 10.94 -13.71
C ARG A 228 -15.67 12.23 -13.00
N LEU A 229 -14.38 12.57 -13.08
CA LEU A 229 -13.85 13.77 -12.42
C LEU A 229 -13.80 14.94 -13.40
N VAL A 230 -14.96 15.28 -13.96
CA VAL A 230 -15.14 16.32 -14.97
C VAL A 230 -16.29 17.26 -14.60
N GLY A 231 -16.43 18.39 -15.30
CA GLY A 231 -17.52 19.33 -15.06
C GLY A 231 -17.54 19.84 -13.61
N SER A 232 -18.70 19.77 -12.95
CA SER A 232 -18.88 20.18 -11.55
C SER A 232 -18.07 19.33 -10.56
N ALA A 233 -17.74 18.09 -10.91
CA ALA A 233 -16.91 17.18 -10.13
C ALA A 233 -15.43 17.17 -10.58
N SER A 234 -15.00 18.13 -11.41
CA SER A 234 -13.59 18.26 -11.77
C SER A 234 -12.72 18.55 -10.55
N MET A 235 -11.45 18.13 -10.60
CA MET A 235 -10.49 18.38 -9.51
C MET A 235 -10.39 19.86 -9.14
N ALA A 236 -10.41 20.76 -10.13
CA ALA A 236 -10.39 22.20 -9.89
C ALA A 236 -11.59 22.67 -9.05
N ASN A 237 -12.80 22.19 -9.36
CA ASN A 237 -14.01 22.54 -8.62
C ASN A 237 -14.03 21.90 -7.23
N ILE A 238 -13.55 20.66 -7.09
CA ILE A 238 -13.40 20.00 -5.79
C ILE A 238 -12.45 20.79 -4.89
N MET A 239 -11.25 21.11 -5.38
CA MET A 239 -10.27 21.90 -4.64
C MET A 239 -10.84 23.28 -4.24
N LEU A 240 -11.57 23.94 -5.15
CA LEU A 240 -12.21 25.22 -4.89
C LEU A 240 -13.28 25.12 -3.78
N LYS A 241 -14.12 24.08 -3.78
CA LYS A 241 -15.14 23.84 -2.73
C LYS A 241 -14.50 23.76 -1.34
N TYR A 242 -13.31 23.17 -1.27
CA TYR A 242 -12.51 23.05 -0.06
C TYR A 242 -11.45 24.16 0.10
N LYS A 243 -11.71 25.37 -0.41
CA LYS A 243 -10.85 26.56 -0.19
C LYS A 243 -9.38 26.36 -0.62
N ASN A 244 -9.13 25.49 -1.60
CA ASN A 244 -7.79 25.17 -2.10
C ASN A 244 -6.82 24.76 -0.98
N ILE A 245 -7.21 23.76 -0.18
CA ILE A 245 -6.35 23.15 0.85
C ILE A 245 -4.93 22.95 0.28
N PRO A 246 -3.87 23.36 1.01
CA PRO A 246 -2.51 23.47 0.47
C PRO A 246 -1.96 22.21 -0.20
N THR A 247 -2.43 21.06 0.27
CA THR A 247 -2.00 19.77 -0.24
C THR A 247 -3.23 18.93 -0.55
N THR A 248 -3.39 18.56 -1.81
CA THR A 248 -4.45 17.65 -2.25
C THR A 248 -3.84 16.42 -2.91
N THR A 249 -4.30 15.23 -2.52
CA THR A 249 -3.84 13.96 -3.08
C THR A 249 -5.04 13.15 -3.56
N LEU A 250 -4.99 12.67 -4.80
CA LEU A 250 -5.94 11.70 -5.34
C LEU A 250 -5.24 10.35 -5.47
N VAL A 251 -5.90 9.30 -4.98
CA VAL A 251 -5.48 7.91 -5.18
C VAL A 251 -6.59 7.17 -5.93
N SER A 252 -6.20 6.47 -6.99
CA SER A 252 -7.10 5.65 -7.79
C SER A 252 -6.62 4.21 -7.82
N LEU A 253 -7.55 3.29 -7.59
CA LEU A 253 -7.41 1.87 -7.92
C LEU A 253 -8.43 1.56 -9.04
N PRO A 254 -8.07 1.78 -10.31
CA PRO A 254 -8.99 1.63 -11.42
C PRO A 254 -9.39 0.16 -11.61
N CYS A 255 -10.70 -0.08 -11.70
CA CYS A 255 -11.28 -1.43 -11.79
C CYS A 255 -11.79 -1.80 -13.19
N CYS A 256 -12.02 -0.81 -14.05
CA CYS A 256 -12.61 -1.03 -15.36
C CYS A 256 -12.00 -0.11 -16.42
N PRO A 257 -11.95 -0.53 -17.70
CA PRO A 257 -11.45 0.32 -18.80
C PRO A 257 -12.30 1.59 -19.05
N LYS A 258 -13.52 1.63 -18.52
CA LYS A 258 -14.43 2.76 -18.65
C LYS A 258 -14.06 3.92 -17.72
N PHE A 259 -13.40 3.64 -16.60
CA PHE A 259 -12.85 4.67 -15.74
C PHE A 259 -11.58 5.22 -16.38
N ARG A 260 -11.57 6.53 -16.68
CA ARG A 260 -10.50 7.17 -17.47
C ARG A 260 -9.87 8.30 -16.67
N SER A 261 -9.29 7.96 -15.51
CA SER A 261 -8.59 8.91 -14.62
C SER A 261 -7.67 9.85 -15.40
N HIS A 262 -6.79 9.31 -16.25
CA HIS A 262 -5.88 10.08 -17.09
C HIS A 262 -6.57 11.12 -17.98
N ARG A 263 -7.67 10.73 -18.65
CA ARG A 263 -8.42 11.62 -19.55
C ARG A 263 -9.20 12.68 -18.79
N ASP A 264 -9.79 12.31 -17.66
CA ASP A 264 -10.59 13.22 -16.84
C ASP A 264 -9.71 14.25 -16.15
N LEU A 265 -8.54 13.82 -15.67
CA LEU A 265 -7.57 14.69 -14.99
C LEU A 265 -6.68 15.47 -15.97
N GLY A 266 -6.62 15.05 -17.23
CA GLY A 266 -5.82 15.69 -18.28
C GLY A 266 -4.31 15.57 -18.09
N ARG A 267 -3.85 14.68 -17.19
CA ARG A 267 -2.43 14.43 -16.90
C ARG A 267 -2.18 13.03 -16.36
N GLU A 268 -0.96 12.54 -16.58
CA GLU A 268 -0.46 11.28 -16.00
C GLU A 268 -0.31 11.37 -14.47
N PRO A 269 -0.42 10.23 -13.75
CA PRO A 269 -0.17 10.15 -12.32
C PRO A 269 1.29 10.49 -12.01
N ASP A 270 1.51 11.10 -10.85
CA ASP A 270 2.88 11.37 -10.39
C ASP A 270 3.57 10.08 -9.95
N ILE A 271 2.79 9.11 -9.46
CA ILE A 271 3.25 7.80 -9.01
C ILE A 271 2.27 6.73 -9.50
N GLU A 272 2.81 5.68 -10.11
CA GLU A 272 2.05 4.52 -10.58
C GLU A 272 2.82 3.24 -10.24
N TYR A 273 2.12 2.23 -9.71
CA TYR A 273 2.71 0.91 -9.44
C TYR A 273 1.65 -0.20 -9.36
N GLU A 274 2.06 -1.47 -9.49
CA GLU A 274 1.23 -2.61 -9.13
C GLU A 274 1.46 -3.01 -7.66
N ASP A 275 0.38 -3.15 -6.90
CA ASP A 275 0.44 -3.57 -5.50
C ASP A 275 0.16 -5.07 -5.34
N ASP A 276 1.22 -5.85 -5.11
CA ASP A 276 1.13 -7.29 -4.86
C ASP A 276 0.31 -7.66 -3.60
N CYS A 277 -0.01 -6.71 -2.71
CA CYS A 277 -0.84 -6.95 -1.54
C CYS A 277 -2.35 -6.85 -1.84
N VAL A 278 -2.73 -6.38 -3.03
CA VAL A 278 -4.14 -6.26 -3.47
C VAL A 278 -4.63 -7.58 -4.06
N PHE A 279 -5.70 -8.12 -3.51
CA PHE A 279 -6.27 -9.43 -3.89
C PHE A 279 -7.26 -9.29 -5.04
N SER A 280 -6.80 -8.69 -6.13
CA SER A 280 -7.58 -8.39 -7.32
C SER A 280 -6.70 -8.41 -8.57
N ALA A 281 -7.30 -8.71 -9.72
CA ALA A 281 -6.62 -8.51 -11.01
C ALA A 281 -6.36 -7.01 -11.27
N CYS A 282 -7.21 -6.15 -10.75
CA CYS A 282 -7.10 -4.70 -10.80
C CYS A 282 -6.34 -4.21 -9.56
N ARG A 283 -5.00 -4.33 -9.59
CA ARG A 283 -4.09 -3.95 -8.50
C ARG A 283 -3.17 -2.78 -8.83
N LYS A 284 -3.42 -2.10 -9.95
CA LYS A 284 -2.69 -0.88 -10.29
C LYS A 284 -3.13 0.23 -9.34
N VAL A 285 -2.17 0.94 -8.77
CA VAL A 285 -2.38 2.10 -7.91
C VAL A 285 -1.81 3.31 -8.63
N GLU A 286 -2.62 4.36 -8.76
CA GLU A 286 -2.24 5.61 -9.39
C GLU A 286 -2.43 6.75 -8.38
N VAL A 287 -1.45 7.64 -8.26
CA VAL A 287 -1.47 8.76 -7.31
C VAL A 287 -1.18 10.08 -8.03
N TRP A 288 -2.03 11.08 -7.79
CA TRP A 288 -1.84 12.46 -8.23
C TRP A 288 -1.76 13.38 -7.02
N ASN A 289 -0.73 14.20 -7.00
CA ASN A 289 -0.44 15.21 -6.00
C ASN A 289 -0.63 16.60 -6.60
N TYR A 290 -1.48 17.39 -5.96
CA TYR A 290 -1.76 18.78 -6.34
C TYR A 290 -1.23 19.68 -5.23
N PRO A 291 -0.01 20.23 -5.37
CA PRO A 291 0.46 21.27 -4.48
C PRO A 291 -0.36 22.54 -4.74
N GLN A 292 -0.50 23.39 -3.72
CA GLN A 292 -1.05 24.73 -3.94
C GLN A 292 -0.27 25.44 -5.08
N PRO A 293 -0.93 26.26 -5.91
CA PRO A 293 -0.21 27.17 -6.79
C PRO A 293 0.73 27.98 -5.90
N SER A 294 2.03 28.02 -6.23
CA SER A 294 2.89 29.03 -5.63
C SER A 294 2.21 30.38 -5.86
N PRO A 295 2.12 31.28 -4.85
CA PRO A 295 1.71 32.64 -5.13
C PRO A 295 2.64 33.11 -6.26
N ALA A 296 2.07 33.35 -7.44
CA ALA A 296 2.87 33.77 -8.58
C ALA A 296 3.70 34.97 -8.09
N ARG A 297 5.00 34.95 -8.36
CA ARG A 297 5.73 36.21 -8.38
C ARG A 297 5.20 36.91 -9.62
N TRP A 298 4.30 37.87 -9.44
CA TRP A 298 3.98 38.80 -10.51
C TRP A 298 5.32 39.42 -10.94
N PRO A 299 5.74 39.31 -12.21
CA PRO A 299 6.82 40.15 -12.69
C PRO A 299 6.35 41.59 -12.53
N ALA A 300 7.17 42.38 -11.83
CA ALA A 300 7.02 43.82 -11.73
C ALA A 300 7.13 44.47 -13.11
#